data_AF-A0A951GAI3-F1
#
_entry.id   AF-A0A951GAI3-F1
#
_cell.length_a   1.000
_cell.length_b   1.000
_cell.length_c   1.000
_cell.angle_alpha   90.00
_cell.angle_beta   90.00
_cell.angle_gamma   90.00
#
_symmetry.space_group_name_H-M   'P 1'
#
loop_
_entity.id
_entity.type
_entity.pdbx_description
1 polymer ?
#
loop_
_entity_poly.entity_id
_entity_poly.type
_entity_poly.pdbx_seq_one_letter_code
_entity_poly.pdbx_strand_id
1 'polypeptide(L)'
;MTREPDRNAARSAVDPDPDRAATRPAVDPDPDPDRAAARPAVDPDPGPDADRAATRPAVDPDPDLAREAIEYCYEKDWTDGLPVVPASAELVDQFLAHTARDPDEVLWRMEHLGRECTLHTAAINAAMAGCLPEYFPIVLAAWDAVMRDRAAKGGGWQSTSGPAPLIVINGPIRGELGINCKGGIFAAGFRPNATIPRALGLMLRNAFGVVPHVFDQTTQGIPGRWSICFGENEEESPWEPLAVETGLQTDVNAVSCTLTRTYEFVDNRHTQDPEQLLNDFADTLGRTG
;
A
#
# COMPACT_ATOMS: atom_id res chain seq x y z
N MET A 1 -42.73 -9.14 -32.52
CA MET A 1 -41.37 -8.58 -32.44
C MET A 1 -41.29 -7.78 -31.14
N THR A 2 -41.14 -8.50 -30.03
CA THR A 2 -41.23 -8.00 -28.66
C THR A 2 -39.84 -8.03 -28.07
N ARG A 3 -39.26 -6.86 -27.78
CA ARG A 3 -37.98 -6.72 -27.08
C ARG A 3 -38.20 -6.99 -25.59
N GLU A 4 -37.52 -7.99 -25.04
CA GLU A 4 -37.33 -8.13 -23.60
C GLU A 4 -36.43 -7.00 -23.07
N PRO A 5 -36.73 -6.41 -21.90
CA PRO A 5 -35.77 -5.59 -21.19
C PRO A 5 -34.85 -6.45 -20.32
N ASP A 6 -33.57 -6.18 -20.48
CA ASP A 6 -32.39 -6.82 -19.90
C ASP A 6 -32.40 -6.82 -18.35
N ARG A 7 -32.25 -8.01 -17.75
CA ARG A 7 -32.16 -8.23 -16.30
C ARG A 7 -30.69 -8.40 -15.88
N ASN A 8 -29.91 -7.33 -15.81
CA ASN A 8 -28.79 -7.24 -14.85
C ASN A 8 -28.13 -5.84 -14.82
N ALA A 9 -28.77 -4.89 -14.16
CA ALA A 9 -28.10 -3.65 -13.78
C ALA A 9 -28.41 -3.36 -12.31
N ALA A 10 -27.53 -3.80 -11.42
CA ALA A 10 -27.49 -3.31 -10.05
C ALA A 10 -27.07 -1.83 -10.09
N ARG A 11 -28.05 -0.93 -10.25
CA ARG A 11 -27.86 0.51 -10.07
C ARG A 11 -28.42 0.86 -8.70
N SER A 12 -27.56 1.04 -7.71
CA SER A 12 -27.95 1.75 -6.50
C SER A 12 -27.84 3.24 -6.80
N ALA A 13 -28.97 3.88 -7.04
CA ALA A 13 -29.05 5.34 -6.93
C ALA A 13 -28.94 5.65 -5.43
N VAL A 14 -27.93 6.44 -5.06
CA VAL A 14 -27.82 6.97 -3.70
C VAL A 14 -28.87 8.06 -3.58
N ASP A 15 -30.02 7.72 -3.00
CA ASP A 15 -31.05 8.67 -2.54
C ASP A 15 -31.30 8.37 -1.05
N PRO A 16 -31.25 9.34 -0.13
CA PRO A 16 -31.30 9.08 1.29
C PRO A 16 -32.77 8.99 1.74
N ASP A 17 -33.26 7.78 1.99
CA ASP A 17 -34.56 7.56 2.64
C ASP A 17 -34.38 6.60 3.84
N PRO A 18 -34.61 7.05 5.09
CA PRO A 18 -34.19 6.32 6.29
C PRO A 18 -35.11 5.16 6.72
N ASP A 19 -36.20 4.85 6.00
CA ASP A 19 -37.25 3.93 6.51
C ASP A 19 -37.48 2.63 5.71
N ARG A 20 -36.53 2.20 4.87
CA ARG A 20 -36.71 0.96 4.08
C ARG A 20 -35.95 -0.24 4.64
N ALA A 21 -36.52 -0.89 5.64
CA ALA A 21 -36.13 -2.25 6.02
C ALA A 21 -36.49 -3.23 4.89
N ALA A 22 -35.49 -3.65 4.11
CA ALA A 22 -35.65 -4.67 3.07
C ALA A 22 -34.99 -5.99 3.51
N THR A 23 -35.83 -7.01 3.68
CA THR A 23 -35.46 -8.42 3.91
C THR A 23 -34.59 -8.94 2.75
N ARG A 24 -33.36 -9.35 3.05
CA ARG A 24 -32.44 -10.00 2.10
C ARG A 24 -32.94 -11.41 1.74
N PRO A 25 -32.79 -11.87 0.48
CA PRO A 25 -32.97 -13.28 0.14
C PRO A 25 -31.85 -14.11 0.76
N ALA A 26 -32.18 -15.34 1.17
CA ALA A 26 -31.24 -16.28 1.77
C ALA A 26 -30.12 -16.64 0.77
N VAL A 27 -28.88 -16.60 1.27
CA VAL A 27 -27.70 -17.12 0.58
C VAL A 27 -27.77 -18.65 0.62
N ASP A 28 -27.49 -19.30 -0.52
CA ASP A 28 -27.42 -20.76 -0.62
C ASP A 28 -26.36 -21.28 0.38
N PRO A 29 -26.64 -22.32 1.18
CA PRO A 29 -25.71 -22.79 2.18
C PRO A 29 -24.46 -23.40 1.52
N ASP A 30 -23.30 -23.11 2.12
CA ASP A 30 -22.00 -23.68 1.78
C ASP A 30 -22.10 -25.22 1.68
N PRO A 31 -21.64 -25.86 0.59
CA PRO A 31 -21.74 -27.31 0.40
C PRO A 31 -20.93 -28.15 1.41
N ASP A 32 -20.16 -27.52 2.31
CA ASP A 32 -19.40 -28.20 3.36
C ASP A 32 -19.62 -27.54 4.74
N PRO A 33 -20.62 -28.01 5.53
CA PRO A 33 -20.94 -27.42 6.82
C PRO A 33 -19.87 -27.63 7.89
N ASP A 34 -18.94 -28.57 7.68
CA ASP A 34 -17.87 -28.90 8.64
C ASP A 34 -16.61 -28.03 8.43
N ARG A 35 -16.49 -27.34 7.29
CA ARG A 35 -15.34 -26.47 7.00
C ARG A 35 -15.32 -25.17 7.82
N ALA A 36 -16.50 -24.69 8.23
CA ALA A 36 -16.63 -23.49 9.06
C ALA A 36 -16.25 -23.73 10.54
N ALA A 37 -16.35 -24.98 11.02
CA ALA A 37 -16.20 -25.31 12.44
C ALA A 37 -14.73 -25.49 12.89
N ALA A 38 -13.76 -25.48 11.96
CA ALA A 38 -12.37 -25.83 12.26
C ALA A 38 -11.37 -24.66 12.18
N ARG A 39 -11.81 -23.43 11.88
CA ARG A 39 -10.93 -22.25 12.00
C ARG A 39 -11.02 -21.73 13.43
N PRO A 40 -9.99 -21.90 14.28
CA PRO A 40 -9.93 -21.13 15.50
C PRO A 40 -10.02 -19.65 15.11
N ALA A 41 -10.83 -18.88 15.84
CA ALA A 41 -10.74 -17.44 15.78
C ALA A 41 -9.28 -17.10 16.06
N VAL A 42 -8.59 -16.58 15.05
CA VAL A 42 -7.28 -15.98 15.25
C VAL A 42 -7.61 -14.75 16.08
N ASP A 43 -7.28 -14.78 17.37
CA ASP A 43 -7.26 -13.56 18.17
C ASP A 43 -6.46 -12.54 17.36
N PRO A 44 -6.97 -11.33 17.12
CA PRO A 44 -6.19 -10.31 16.47
C PRO A 44 -4.93 -10.15 17.32
N ASP A 45 -3.80 -10.61 16.78
CA ASP A 45 -2.50 -10.41 17.39
C ASP A 45 -2.44 -8.91 17.69
N PRO A 46 -2.38 -8.51 18.97
CA PRO A 46 -2.26 -7.10 19.30
C PRO A 46 -0.93 -6.71 18.70
N GLY A 47 -0.98 -6.08 17.51
CA GLY A 47 0.22 -5.64 16.83
C GLY A 47 1.09 -4.84 17.80
N PRO A 48 2.39 -4.69 17.52
CA PRO A 48 3.40 -4.12 18.43
C PRO A 48 3.12 -2.67 18.93
N ASP A 49 1.99 -2.09 18.56
CA ASP A 49 1.45 -0.82 19.04
C ASP A 49 0.97 -0.85 20.50
N ALA A 50 0.73 -2.01 21.11
CA ALA A 50 0.20 -2.10 22.48
C ALA A 50 1.16 -1.56 23.57
N ASP A 51 2.47 -1.60 23.32
CA ASP A 51 3.49 -1.27 24.33
C ASP A 51 4.12 0.13 24.19
N ARG A 52 3.67 0.95 23.24
CA ARG A 52 4.35 2.22 22.86
C ARG A 52 3.82 3.49 23.52
N ALA A 53 3.02 3.37 24.58
CA ALA A 53 2.47 4.51 25.32
C ALA A 53 3.53 5.17 26.26
N ALA A 54 4.54 5.81 25.70
CA ALA A 54 5.48 6.63 26.45
C ALA A 54 4.87 8.02 26.76
N THR A 55 4.41 8.21 28.01
CA THR A 55 4.41 9.46 28.81
C THR A 55 4.21 10.81 28.11
N ARG A 56 3.19 10.95 27.25
CA ARG A 56 2.56 12.27 27.04
C ARG A 56 1.40 12.42 28.03
N PRO A 57 1.20 13.59 28.65
CA PRO A 57 -0.05 13.84 29.38
C PRO A 57 -1.20 13.54 28.41
N ALA A 58 -2.16 12.72 28.85
CA ALA A 58 -3.32 12.38 28.07
C ALA A 58 -4.15 13.65 27.85
N VAL A 59 -3.90 14.33 26.74
CA VAL A 59 -4.80 15.34 26.21
C VAL A 59 -5.83 14.57 25.40
N ASP A 60 -7.10 14.73 25.75
CA ASP A 60 -8.19 14.19 24.94
C ASP A 60 -8.11 14.85 23.56
N PRO A 61 -7.95 14.10 22.46
CA PRO A 61 -7.85 14.70 21.14
C PRO A 61 -9.13 15.47 20.82
N ASP A 62 -8.99 16.72 20.38
CA ASP A 62 -10.11 17.50 19.85
C ASP A 62 -10.41 17.04 18.41
N PRO A 63 -11.53 16.33 18.18
CA PRO A 63 -11.85 15.78 16.86
C PRO A 63 -12.19 16.87 15.83
N ASP A 64 -12.73 18.01 16.26
CA ASP A 64 -13.07 19.10 15.36
C ASP A 64 -11.81 19.81 14.89
N LEU A 65 -10.87 20.08 15.79
CA LEU A 65 -9.57 20.63 15.42
C LEU A 65 -8.80 19.68 14.50
N ALA A 66 -8.83 18.37 14.78
CA ALA A 66 -8.20 17.37 13.92
C ALA A 66 -8.83 17.36 12.52
N ARG A 67 -10.16 17.41 12.43
CA ARG A 67 -10.90 17.50 11.17
C ARG A 67 -10.53 18.76 10.40
N GLU A 68 -10.51 19.93 11.03
CA GLU A 68 -10.14 21.20 10.38
C GLU A 68 -8.71 21.17 9.81
N ALA A 69 -7.76 20.58 10.54
CA ALA A 69 -6.39 20.42 10.06
C ALA A 69 -6.29 19.45 8.87
N ILE A 70 -7.12 18.40 8.85
CA ILE A 70 -7.24 17.48 7.70
C ILE A 70 -7.85 18.20 6.49
N GLU A 71 -8.92 18.98 6.68
CA GLU A 71 -9.55 19.77 5.62
C GLU A 71 -8.58 20.80 5.03
N TYR A 72 -7.78 21.45 5.88
CA TYR A 72 -6.72 22.34 5.41
C TYR A 72 -5.73 21.63 4.47
N CYS A 73 -5.38 20.37 4.75
CA CYS A 73 -4.49 19.61 3.86
C CYS A 73 -5.14 19.29 2.50
N TYR A 74 -6.47 19.09 2.47
CA TYR A 74 -7.21 18.96 1.21
C TYR A 74 -7.22 20.29 0.44
N GLU A 75 -7.51 21.42 1.11
CA GLU A 75 -7.52 22.75 0.48
C GLU A 75 -6.18 23.16 -0.11
N LYS A 76 -5.09 22.71 0.51
CA LYS A 76 -3.73 22.93 0.01
C LYS A 76 -3.30 21.97 -1.10
N ASP A 77 -4.18 21.05 -1.47
CA ASP A 77 -3.90 20.02 -2.45
C ASP A 77 -2.62 19.28 -2.06
N TRP A 78 -2.56 18.75 -0.82
CA TRP A 78 -1.44 17.94 -0.32
C TRP A 78 -1.76 16.45 -0.22
N THR A 79 -3.02 16.07 -0.48
CA THR A 79 -3.53 14.71 -0.28
C THR A 79 -3.76 13.98 -1.59
N ASP A 80 -3.68 12.67 -1.55
CA ASP A 80 -3.97 11.73 -2.64
C ASP A 80 -5.46 11.37 -2.75
N GLY A 81 -6.35 12.20 -2.19
CA GLY A 81 -7.80 11.94 -2.09
C GLY A 81 -8.22 11.16 -0.84
N LEU A 82 -7.26 10.66 -0.05
CA LEU A 82 -7.48 10.13 1.28
C LEU A 82 -7.03 11.14 2.35
N PRO A 83 -7.59 11.10 3.58
CA PRO A 83 -7.14 11.99 4.65
C PRO A 83 -5.67 11.72 4.99
N VAL A 84 -4.95 12.77 5.34
CA VAL A 84 -3.54 12.71 5.76
C VAL A 84 -3.44 13.10 7.22
N VAL A 85 -2.36 12.67 7.88
CA VAL A 85 -2.01 13.20 9.20
C VAL A 85 -1.34 14.57 9.01
N PRO A 86 -1.85 15.66 9.61
CA PRO A 86 -1.17 16.95 9.54
C PRO A 86 0.23 16.87 10.17
N ALA A 87 1.27 17.14 9.38
CA ALA A 87 2.66 17.01 9.83
C ALA A 87 3.13 18.28 10.55
N SER A 88 3.21 18.22 11.89
CA SER A 88 3.86 19.27 12.69
C SER A 88 5.38 19.14 12.64
N ALA A 89 6.12 20.20 12.97
CA ALA A 89 7.57 20.16 13.04
C ALA A 89 8.06 19.09 14.03
N GLU A 90 7.42 18.98 15.20
CA GLU A 90 7.80 18.00 16.22
C GLU A 90 7.52 16.56 15.78
N LEU A 91 6.50 16.34 14.94
CA LEU A 91 6.26 15.03 14.35
C LEU A 91 7.34 14.72 13.30
N VAL A 92 7.68 15.68 12.45
CA VAL A 92 8.75 15.51 11.44
C VAL A 92 10.09 15.22 12.11
N ASP A 93 10.42 15.91 13.20
CA ASP A 93 11.66 15.68 13.98
C ASP A 93 11.75 14.25 14.52
N GLN A 94 10.62 13.64 14.90
CA GLN A 94 10.60 12.23 15.32
C GLN A 94 11.00 11.30 14.17
N PHE A 95 10.54 11.56 12.94
CA PHE A 95 10.95 10.78 11.77
C PHE A 95 12.44 10.96 11.48
N LEU A 96 12.92 12.20 11.50
CA LEU A 96 14.33 12.52 11.26
C LEU A 96 15.26 11.87 12.28
N ALA A 97 14.81 11.64 13.52
CA ALA A 97 15.57 10.94 14.54
C ALA A 97 15.88 9.47 14.21
N HIS A 98 15.19 8.86 13.23
CA HIS A 98 15.45 7.48 12.77
C HIS A 98 16.54 7.37 11.70
N THR A 99 17.25 8.46 11.40
CA THR A 99 18.37 8.46 10.45
C THR A 99 19.47 9.41 10.90
N ALA A 100 20.72 9.09 10.57
CA ALA A 100 21.87 9.96 10.81
C ALA A 100 22.20 10.86 9.61
N ARG A 101 21.41 10.75 8.53
CA ARG A 101 21.57 11.52 7.28
C ARG A 101 21.15 12.98 7.49
N ASP A 102 21.72 13.87 6.68
CA ASP A 102 21.40 15.30 6.71
C ASP A 102 19.95 15.54 6.24
N PRO A 103 19.10 16.27 6.98
CA PRO A 103 17.75 16.63 6.54
C PRO A 103 17.70 17.36 5.19
N ASP A 104 18.75 18.12 4.85
CA ASP A 104 18.88 18.84 3.58
C ASP A 104 19.46 17.97 2.45
N GLU A 105 19.79 16.71 2.74
CA GLU A 105 20.25 15.76 1.72
C GLU A 105 19.14 15.55 0.67
N VAL A 106 19.51 15.77 -0.60
CA VAL A 106 18.61 15.54 -1.72
C VAL A 106 18.60 14.06 -2.09
N LEU A 107 17.48 13.39 -1.81
CA LEU A 107 17.26 11.98 -2.14
C LEU A 107 17.10 11.78 -3.64
N TRP A 108 16.44 12.71 -4.32
CA TRP A 108 16.21 12.63 -5.77
C TRP A 108 15.92 13.99 -6.41
N ARG A 109 16.31 14.12 -7.68
CA ARG A 109 16.02 15.29 -8.55
C ARG A 109 15.34 14.82 -9.83
N MET A 110 14.24 15.48 -10.20
CA MET A 110 13.67 15.38 -11.54
C MET A 110 14.08 16.61 -12.33
N GLU A 111 15.21 16.51 -13.02
CA GLU A 111 15.84 17.64 -13.74
C GLU A 111 14.89 18.34 -14.71
N HIS A 112 14.08 17.57 -15.45
CA HIS A 112 13.12 18.13 -16.42
C HIS A 112 11.96 18.90 -15.77
N LEU A 113 11.71 18.72 -14.47
CA LEU A 113 10.74 19.49 -13.70
C LEU A 113 11.39 20.61 -12.87
N GLY A 114 12.71 20.62 -12.72
CA GLY A 114 13.43 21.51 -11.81
C GLY A 114 13.01 21.31 -10.34
N ARG A 115 12.67 20.07 -9.96
CA ARG A 115 12.17 19.73 -8.62
C ARG A 115 13.02 18.66 -7.95
N GLU A 116 13.10 18.74 -6.64
CA GLU A 116 13.86 17.83 -5.79
C GLU A 116 13.05 17.38 -4.57
N CYS A 117 13.41 16.23 -4.03
CA CYS A 117 12.91 15.74 -2.75
C CYS A 117 14.09 15.61 -1.80
N THR A 118 14.09 16.41 -0.73
CA THR A 118 15.04 16.27 0.37
C THR A 118 14.59 15.22 1.35
N LEU A 119 15.48 14.80 2.24
CA LEU A 119 15.17 13.91 3.35
C LEU A 119 14.11 14.52 4.28
N HIS A 120 14.18 15.82 4.55
CA HIS A 120 13.14 16.55 5.30
C HIS A 120 11.78 16.50 4.60
N THR A 121 11.73 16.72 3.27
CA THR A 121 10.49 16.57 2.50
C THR A 121 9.96 15.13 2.54
N ALA A 122 10.84 14.12 2.51
CA ALA A 122 10.43 12.73 2.66
C ALA A 122 9.81 12.44 4.03
N ALA A 123 10.40 12.98 5.10
CA ALA A 123 9.87 12.84 6.47
C ALA A 123 8.47 13.45 6.62
N ILE A 124 8.24 14.65 6.05
CA ILE A 124 6.91 15.27 6.00
C ILE A 124 5.90 14.33 5.33
N ASN A 125 6.23 13.80 4.15
CA ASN A 125 5.31 12.97 3.39
C ASN A 125 5.06 11.60 4.04
N ALA A 126 6.07 11.03 4.71
CA ALA A 126 5.92 9.82 5.50
C ALA A 126 4.99 10.04 6.71
N ALA A 127 5.17 11.14 7.43
CA ALA A 127 4.27 11.54 8.50
C ALA A 127 2.84 11.72 7.99
N MET A 128 2.67 12.47 6.89
CA MET A 128 1.37 12.69 6.24
C MET A 128 0.68 11.42 5.79
N ALA A 129 1.43 10.43 5.30
CA ALA A 129 0.89 9.13 4.94
C ALA A 129 0.33 8.34 6.13
N GLY A 130 0.66 8.75 7.35
CA GLY A 130 0.32 8.05 8.58
C GLY A 130 1.32 6.97 8.95
N CYS A 131 2.56 7.01 8.43
CA CYS A 131 3.61 6.12 8.90
C CYS A 131 3.85 6.32 10.41
N LEU A 132 4.43 5.32 11.07
CA LEU A 132 5.13 5.56 12.32
C LEU A 132 6.57 6.02 12.03
N PRO A 133 7.21 6.78 12.94
CA PRO A 133 8.61 7.18 12.76
C PRO A 133 9.55 6.00 12.49
N GLU A 134 9.34 4.84 13.11
CA GLU A 134 10.20 3.66 12.91
C GLU A 134 10.08 3.05 11.51
N TYR A 135 9.04 3.41 10.73
CA TYR A 135 8.90 2.97 9.34
C TYR A 135 9.76 3.80 8.39
N PHE A 136 10.24 4.97 8.82
CA PHE A 136 10.93 5.92 7.96
C PHE A 136 12.19 5.34 7.27
N PRO A 137 13.05 4.55 7.95
CA PRO A 137 14.16 3.88 7.27
C PRO A 137 13.71 2.97 6.11
N ILE A 138 12.57 2.29 6.25
CA ILE A 138 11.99 1.46 5.18
C ILE A 138 11.44 2.31 4.05
N VAL A 139 10.82 3.46 4.34
CA VAL A 139 10.39 4.43 3.31
C VAL A 139 11.58 4.91 2.48
N LEU A 140 12.69 5.27 3.14
CA LEU A 140 13.92 5.69 2.46
C LEU A 140 14.52 4.56 1.62
N ALA A 141 14.60 3.34 2.17
CA ALA A 141 15.10 2.17 1.44
C ALA A 141 14.21 1.80 0.24
N ALA A 142 12.88 1.88 0.39
CA ALA A 142 11.93 1.63 -0.68
C ALA A 142 12.03 2.69 -1.79
N TRP A 143 12.24 3.96 -1.41
CA TRP A 143 12.49 5.04 -2.36
C TRP A 143 13.79 4.81 -3.14
N ASP A 144 14.89 4.50 -2.44
CA ASP A 144 16.17 4.21 -3.08
C ASP A 144 16.07 2.99 -4.01
N ALA A 145 15.35 1.94 -3.60
CA ALA A 145 15.12 0.74 -4.40
C ALA A 145 14.27 1.04 -5.65
N VAL A 146 13.13 1.72 -5.52
CA VAL A 146 12.28 2.04 -6.69
C VAL A 146 12.99 2.99 -7.65
N MET A 147 13.78 3.92 -7.13
CA MET A 147 14.55 4.83 -7.98
C MET A 147 15.72 4.14 -8.68
N ARG A 148 16.09 2.90 -8.35
CA ARG A 148 17.03 2.11 -9.18
C ARG A 148 16.37 1.50 -10.41
N ASP A 149 15.04 1.41 -10.45
CA ASP A 149 14.29 0.96 -11.62
C ASP A 149 14.47 1.96 -12.79
N ARG A 150 14.82 1.43 -13.96
CA ARG A 150 15.03 2.25 -15.17
C ARG A 150 13.77 3.01 -15.56
N ALA A 151 12.60 2.40 -15.44
CA ALA A 151 11.33 3.04 -15.78
C ALA A 151 11.03 4.20 -14.81
N ALA A 152 11.30 4.05 -13.50
CA ALA A 152 11.15 5.13 -12.53
C ALA A 152 12.02 6.35 -12.90
N LYS A 153 13.30 6.14 -13.24
CA LYS A 153 14.20 7.21 -13.70
C LYS A 153 13.82 7.78 -15.07
N GLY A 154 13.29 6.94 -15.96
CA GLY A 154 13.01 7.24 -17.37
C GLY A 154 11.67 7.90 -17.65
N GLY A 155 11.00 8.46 -16.63
CA GLY A 155 9.70 9.12 -16.78
C GLY A 155 8.48 8.23 -16.56
N GLY A 156 8.66 7.02 -16.01
CA GLY A 156 7.59 6.07 -15.70
C GLY A 156 6.49 6.66 -14.82
N TRP A 157 6.83 7.62 -13.96
CA TRP A 157 5.86 8.35 -13.12
C TRP A 157 4.86 9.20 -13.90
N GLN A 158 5.24 9.65 -15.11
CA GLN A 158 4.41 10.46 -16.02
C GLN A 158 3.93 9.63 -17.22
N SER A 159 4.05 8.30 -17.16
CA SER A 159 3.66 7.40 -18.24
C SER A 159 2.13 7.24 -18.28
N THR A 160 1.59 7.06 -19.48
CA THR A 160 0.17 6.68 -19.68
C THR A 160 -0.19 5.33 -19.06
N SER A 161 0.81 4.47 -18.80
CA SER A 161 0.61 3.16 -18.17
C SER A 161 0.47 3.21 -16.65
N GLY A 162 0.83 4.32 -15.99
CA GLY A 162 0.63 4.53 -14.56
C GLY A 162 1.14 3.43 -13.63
N PRO A 163 2.41 3.02 -13.71
CA PRO A 163 2.92 1.87 -12.95
C PRO A 163 2.89 2.11 -11.43
N ALA A 164 2.67 1.05 -10.68
CA ALA A 164 2.69 0.99 -9.23
C ALA A 164 4.00 0.37 -8.73
N PRO A 165 4.61 0.89 -7.66
CA PRO A 165 5.69 0.18 -6.98
C PRO A 165 5.14 -1.07 -6.26
N LEU A 166 5.63 -2.24 -6.67
CA LEU A 166 5.57 -3.46 -5.87
C LEU A 166 6.77 -3.45 -4.92
N ILE A 167 6.51 -3.42 -3.61
CA ILE A 167 7.53 -3.35 -2.56
C ILE A 167 7.50 -4.66 -1.77
N VAL A 168 8.64 -5.35 -1.73
CA VAL A 168 8.85 -6.57 -0.95
C VAL A 168 9.90 -6.28 0.12
N ILE A 169 9.54 -6.53 1.37
CA ILE A 169 10.41 -6.34 2.53
C ILE A 169 10.94 -7.69 2.99
N ASN A 170 12.23 -7.76 3.30
CA ASN A 170 12.93 -8.94 3.78
C ASN A 170 13.52 -8.74 5.17
N GLY A 171 13.76 -9.85 5.87
CA GLY A 171 14.46 -9.89 7.16
C GLY A 171 13.60 -9.68 8.42
N PRO A 172 14.23 -9.75 9.61
CA PRO A 172 13.55 -9.69 10.91
C PRO A 172 12.69 -8.43 11.13
N ILE A 173 13.02 -7.31 10.46
CA ILE A 173 12.29 -6.04 10.57
C ILE A 173 10.79 -6.18 10.24
N ARG A 174 10.42 -7.19 9.45
CA ARG A 174 9.01 -7.49 9.16
C ARG A 174 8.23 -7.79 10.44
N GLY A 175 8.78 -8.65 11.29
CA GLY A 175 8.17 -8.99 12.58
C GLY A 175 8.23 -7.82 13.56
N GLU A 176 9.37 -7.13 13.61
CA GLU A 176 9.58 -5.98 14.52
C GLU A 176 8.61 -4.81 14.26
N LEU A 177 8.26 -4.57 12.99
CA LEU A 177 7.37 -3.48 12.57
C LEU A 177 5.93 -3.91 12.30
N GLY A 178 5.60 -5.19 12.45
CA GLY A 178 4.26 -5.72 12.19
C GLY A 178 3.86 -5.66 10.71
N ILE A 179 4.82 -5.86 9.80
CA ILE A 179 4.57 -5.93 8.36
C ILE A 179 3.91 -7.28 8.03
N ASN A 180 2.76 -7.24 7.34
CA ASN A 180 2.08 -8.47 6.96
C ASN A 180 2.86 -9.23 5.89
N CYS A 181 3.01 -10.53 6.12
CA CYS A 181 3.65 -11.49 5.23
C CYS A 181 2.70 -12.64 4.84
N LYS A 182 1.48 -12.67 5.40
CA LYS A 182 0.56 -13.82 5.35
C LYS A 182 -0.71 -13.49 4.57
N GLY A 183 -1.79 -14.22 4.81
CA GLY A 183 -3.07 -14.00 4.14
C GLY A 183 -3.49 -12.52 4.13
N GLY A 184 -4.03 -12.07 2.99
CA GLY A 184 -4.46 -10.68 2.83
C GLY A 184 -3.33 -9.67 2.60
N ILE A 185 -2.17 -10.06 2.05
CA ILE A 185 -1.04 -9.16 1.77
C ILE A 185 -1.38 -7.88 0.99
N PHE A 186 -2.42 -7.89 0.15
CA PHE A 186 -2.90 -6.73 -0.62
C PHE A 186 -4.21 -6.13 -0.09
N ALA A 187 -4.67 -6.60 1.06
CA ALA A 187 -5.91 -6.17 1.68
C ALA A 187 -5.66 -5.17 2.82
N ALA A 188 -6.73 -4.63 3.39
CA ALA A 188 -6.66 -3.71 4.51
C ALA A 188 -6.29 -4.44 5.82
N GLY A 189 -5.72 -3.69 6.77
CA GLY A 189 -5.56 -4.14 8.17
C GLY A 189 -4.18 -3.93 8.77
N PHE A 190 -3.16 -3.69 7.94
CA PHE A 190 -1.78 -3.51 8.42
C PHE A 190 -1.25 -2.13 8.05
N ARG A 191 -1.03 -1.30 9.08
CA ARG A 191 -0.55 0.07 8.95
C ARG A 191 0.74 0.19 8.12
N PRO A 192 1.82 -0.59 8.34
CA PRO A 192 3.03 -0.42 7.54
C PRO A 192 2.80 -0.74 6.05
N ASN A 193 2.08 -1.83 5.74
CA ASN A 193 1.73 -2.21 4.37
C ASN A 193 0.91 -1.13 3.64
N ALA A 194 0.05 -0.40 4.35
CA ALA A 194 -0.78 0.65 3.77
C ALA A 194 -0.05 2.00 3.66
N THR A 195 0.81 2.33 4.62
CA THR A 195 1.35 3.70 4.77
C THR A 195 2.72 3.87 4.13
N ILE A 196 3.58 2.85 4.10
CA ILE A 196 4.88 2.89 3.41
C ILE A 196 4.74 3.19 1.92
N PRO A 197 3.98 2.42 1.12
CA PRO A 197 3.81 2.72 -0.31
C PRO A 197 3.05 4.05 -0.55
N ARG A 198 2.14 4.42 0.35
CA ARG A 198 1.46 5.72 0.31
C ARG A 198 2.41 6.88 0.54
N ALA A 199 3.40 6.74 1.42
CA ALA A 199 4.43 7.75 1.62
C ALA A 199 5.21 8.04 0.33
N LEU A 200 5.58 6.99 -0.43
CA LEU A 200 6.23 7.15 -1.74
C LEU A 200 5.33 7.91 -2.72
N GLY A 201 4.02 7.62 -2.71
CA GLY A 201 3.03 8.33 -3.51
C GLY A 201 2.95 9.82 -3.14
N LEU A 202 2.85 10.15 -1.85
CA LEU A 202 2.84 11.53 -1.37
C LEU A 202 4.16 12.26 -1.66
N MET A 203 5.31 11.59 -1.58
CA MET A 203 6.60 12.15 -1.99
C MET A 203 6.59 12.55 -3.47
N LEU A 204 6.14 11.65 -4.36
CA LEU A 204 6.02 11.94 -5.80
C LEU A 204 5.05 13.11 -6.06
N ARG A 205 3.94 13.09 -5.37
CA ARG A 205 2.89 14.10 -5.48
C ARG A 205 3.36 15.47 -5.00
N ASN A 206 3.85 15.56 -3.77
CA ASN A 206 4.09 16.84 -3.09
C ASN A 206 5.48 17.42 -3.40
N ALA A 207 6.50 16.58 -3.63
CA ALA A 207 7.83 17.07 -4.01
C ALA A 207 7.95 17.33 -5.52
N PHE A 208 7.37 16.45 -6.36
CA PHE A 208 7.54 16.53 -7.81
C PHE A 208 6.30 17.01 -8.56
N GLY A 209 5.12 17.05 -7.93
CA GLY A 209 3.87 17.48 -8.58
C GLY A 209 3.27 16.43 -9.51
N VAL A 210 3.64 15.16 -9.33
CA VAL A 210 3.05 14.05 -10.10
C VAL A 210 1.62 13.83 -9.63
N VAL A 211 0.71 14.67 -10.13
CA VAL A 211 -0.71 14.73 -9.82
C VAL A 211 -1.49 14.47 -11.11
N PRO A 212 -2.64 13.74 -11.05
CA PRO A 212 -3.53 13.54 -12.19
C PRO A 212 -3.87 14.85 -12.91
N HIS A 213 -3.86 14.82 -14.24
CA HIS A 213 -4.11 15.98 -15.12
C HIS A 213 -3.04 17.08 -15.10
N VAL A 214 -1.96 16.90 -14.34
CA VAL A 214 -0.79 17.80 -14.34
C VAL A 214 0.41 17.07 -14.93
N PHE A 215 1.14 16.30 -14.12
CA PHE A 215 2.28 15.50 -14.57
C PHE A 215 1.98 14.01 -14.57
N ASP A 216 0.95 13.54 -13.87
CA ASP A 216 0.49 12.16 -14.02
C ASP A 216 -0.42 12.04 -15.25
N GLN A 217 0.06 11.30 -16.26
CA GLN A 217 -0.62 11.08 -17.55
C GLN A 217 -1.30 9.71 -17.66
N THR A 218 -1.42 9.00 -16.54
CA THR A 218 -2.03 7.69 -16.47
C THR A 218 -3.43 7.67 -17.11
N THR A 219 -3.69 6.72 -18.01
CA THR A 219 -4.97 6.64 -18.73
C THR A 219 -6.10 6.06 -17.86
N GLN A 220 -5.88 4.87 -17.28
CA GLN A 220 -6.85 4.22 -16.37
C GLN A 220 -6.30 4.09 -14.95
N GLY A 221 -5.01 3.79 -14.83
CA GLY A 221 -4.34 3.60 -13.55
C GLY A 221 -4.62 2.27 -12.90
N ILE A 222 -3.92 2.04 -11.80
CA ILE A 222 -3.92 0.78 -11.07
C ILE A 222 -4.70 1.02 -9.78
N PRO A 223 -5.82 0.30 -9.57
CA PRO A 223 -6.47 0.30 -8.27
C PRO A 223 -5.45 -0.09 -7.19
N GLY A 224 -5.28 0.76 -6.16
CA GLY A 224 -4.28 0.51 -5.13
C GLY A 224 -2.83 0.74 -5.56
N ARG A 225 -2.56 1.63 -6.53
CA ARG A 225 -1.20 1.99 -6.98
C ARG A 225 -0.21 2.24 -5.82
N TRP A 226 -0.70 2.80 -4.72
CA TRP A 226 0.09 3.13 -3.53
C TRP A 226 -0.20 2.22 -2.33
N SER A 227 -0.57 0.95 -2.58
CA SER A 227 -0.86 -0.04 -1.54
C SER A 227 -0.23 -1.41 -1.77
N ILE A 228 0.72 -1.53 -2.71
CA ILE A 228 1.37 -2.82 -3.04
C ILE A 228 2.69 -2.95 -2.25
N CYS A 229 2.58 -3.28 -0.97
CA CYS A 229 3.73 -3.47 -0.08
C CYS A 229 3.48 -4.62 0.89
N PHE A 230 4.41 -5.56 0.97
CA PHE A 230 4.33 -6.69 1.90
C PHE A 230 5.71 -7.22 2.29
N GLY A 231 5.72 -7.98 3.38
CA GLY A 231 6.88 -8.75 3.78
C GLY A 231 6.86 -10.12 3.13
N GLU A 232 8.01 -10.64 2.72
CA GLU A 232 8.09 -12.03 2.28
C GLU A 232 7.85 -13.00 3.45
N ASN A 233 7.10 -14.08 3.22
CA ASN A 233 6.86 -15.14 4.22
C ASN A 233 8.04 -16.12 4.23
N GLU A 234 9.19 -15.68 4.76
CA GLU A 234 10.42 -16.49 4.77
C GLU A 234 10.26 -17.78 5.59
N GLU A 235 9.38 -17.81 6.58
CA GLU A 235 9.20 -18.95 7.49
C GLU A 235 8.38 -20.10 6.87
N GLU A 236 7.46 -19.80 5.95
CA GLU A 236 6.63 -20.81 5.26
C GLU A 236 6.98 -20.95 3.76
N SER A 237 8.00 -20.24 3.28
CA SER A 237 8.48 -20.35 1.90
C SER A 237 9.35 -21.61 1.74
N PRO A 238 9.14 -22.41 0.68
CA PRO A 238 10.06 -23.50 0.33
C PRO A 238 11.34 -23.00 -0.36
N TRP A 239 11.44 -21.71 -0.68
CA TRP A 239 12.57 -21.07 -1.34
C TRP A 239 13.42 -20.25 -0.37
N GLU A 240 14.67 -19.99 -0.77
CA GLU A 240 15.48 -18.99 -0.07
C GLU A 240 14.80 -17.61 -0.16
N PRO A 241 14.96 -16.74 0.85
CA PRO A 241 14.43 -15.39 0.78
C PRO A 241 14.89 -14.65 -0.47
N LEU A 242 14.03 -13.82 -1.07
CA LEU A 242 14.35 -13.00 -2.25
C LEU A 242 15.62 -12.17 -2.06
N ALA A 243 15.84 -11.64 -0.86
CA ALA A 243 17.07 -10.91 -0.53
C ALA A 243 18.33 -11.79 -0.66
N VAL A 244 18.24 -13.05 -0.27
CA VAL A 244 19.34 -14.02 -0.37
C VAL A 244 19.57 -14.43 -1.82
N GLU A 245 18.50 -14.72 -2.57
CA GLU A 245 18.59 -15.03 -4.01
C GLU A 245 19.22 -13.90 -4.82
N THR A 246 19.04 -12.65 -4.38
CA THR A 246 19.63 -11.45 -4.99
C THR A 246 21.03 -11.12 -4.48
N GLY A 247 21.63 -11.99 -3.64
CA GLY A 247 23.03 -11.94 -3.23
C GLY A 247 23.29 -11.25 -1.89
N LEU A 248 22.25 -10.95 -1.10
CA LEU A 248 22.42 -10.46 0.26
C LEU A 248 22.60 -11.63 1.24
N GLN A 249 23.07 -11.33 2.45
CA GLN A 249 23.22 -12.35 3.49
C GLN A 249 21.86 -12.72 4.09
N THR A 250 21.77 -13.89 4.73
CA THR A 250 20.61 -14.24 5.55
C THR A 250 20.45 -13.22 6.70
N ASP A 251 19.22 -13.07 7.20
CA ASP A 251 18.86 -12.22 8.35
C ASP A 251 19.14 -10.72 8.20
N VAL A 252 19.41 -10.24 6.99
CA VAL A 252 19.51 -8.81 6.71
C VAL A 252 18.16 -8.22 6.35
N ASN A 253 17.92 -7.01 6.83
CA ASN A 253 16.76 -6.24 6.42
C ASN A 253 17.01 -5.67 5.01
N ALA A 254 16.10 -5.97 4.08
CA ALA A 254 16.23 -5.49 2.72
C ALA A 254 14.87 -5.07 2.15
N VAL A 255 14.91 -4.22 1.13
CA VAL A 255 13.74 -3.81 0.36
C VAL A 255 14.02 -4.01 -1.11
N SER A 256 13.17 -4.79 -1.75
CA SER A 256 13.16 -5.02 -3.20
C SER A 256 11.95 -4.32 -3.80
N CYS A 257 12.18 -3.58 -4.90
CA CYS A 257 11.13 -2.83 -5.58
C CYS A 257 11.15 -3.10 -7.09
N THR A 258 9.97 -3.15 -7.69
CA THR A 258 9.80 -3.12 -9.15
C THR A 258 8.53 -2.37 -9.50
N LEU A 259 8.48 -1.80 -10.71
CA LEU A 259 7.26 -1.16 -11.22
C LEU A 259 6.36 -2.19 -11.93
N THR A 260 5.17 -2.41 -11.40
CA THR A 260 4.13 -3.26 -12.00
C THR A 260 2.99 -2.43 -12.61
N ARG A 261 2.30 -2.99 -13.60
CA ARG A 261 1.14 -2.37 -14.25
C ARG A 261 -0.20 -2.94 -13.79
N THR A 262 -0.25 -4.20 -13.45
CA THR A 262 -1.45 -4.88 -12.95
C THR A 262 -1.03 -6.24 -12.41
N TYR A 263 -1.95 -6.92 -11.75
CA TYR A 263 -1.82 -8.32 -11.40
C TYR A 263 -3.09 -9.05 -11.85
N GLU A 264 -2.94 -10.33 -12.16
CA GLU A 264 -4.05 -11.23 -12.47
C GLU A 264 -4.04 -12.36 -11.47
N PHE A 265 -5.20 -12.66 -10.90
CA PHE A 265 -5.33 -13.80 -10.00
C PHE A 265 -5.44 -15.09 -10.81
N VAL A 266 -4.53 -16.02 -10.55
CA VAL A 266 -4.65 -17.39 -11.03
C VAL A 266 -5.40 -18.18 -9.96
N ASP A 267 -6.63 -18.60 -10.28
CA ASP A 267 -7.50 -19.34 -9.36
C ASP A 267 -7.47 -20.83 -9.70
N ASN A 268 -6.92 -21.64 -8.80
CA ASN A 268 -7.01 -23.10 -8.88
C ASN A 268 -7.83 -23.63 -7.70
N ARG A 269 -9.02 -24.16 -7.99
CA ARG A 269 -9.91 -24.80 -7.00
C ARG A 269 -10.30 -26.22 -7.37
N HIS A 270 -9.75 -26.75 -8.46
CA HIS A 270 -10.27 -27.96 -9.10
C HIS A 270 -9.28 -29.11 -9.08
N THR A 271 -7.99 -28.86 -8.82
CA THR A 271 -6.95 -29.88 -8.89
C THR A 271 -5.79 -29.63 -7.92
N GLN A 272 -5.05 -30.69 -7.61
CA GLN A 272 -3.74 -30.64 -6.93
C GLN A 272 -2.61 -31.17 -7.83
N ASP A 273 -2.93 -31.55 -9.07
CA ASP A 273 -1.97 -32.03 -10.04
C ASP A 273 -1.09 -30.86 -10.56
N PRO A 274 0.25 -30.95 -10.48
CA PRO A 274 1.13 -29.85 -10.89
C PRO A 274 1.02 -29.46 -12.36
N GLU A 275 0.79 -30.41 -13.27
CA GLU A 275 0.66 -30.11 -14.70
C GLU A 275 -0.61 -29.31 -14.98
N GLN A 276 -1.73 -29.68 -14.35
CA GLN A 276 -2.98 -28.93 -14.46
C GLN A 276 -2.87 -27.54 -13.84
N LEU A 277 -2.18 -27.39 -12.70
CA LEU A 277 -1.91 -26.07 -12.13
C LEU A 277 -1.08 -25.19 -13.09
N LEU A 278 -0.05 -25.74 -13.72
CA LEU A 278 0.74 -25.01 -14.73
C LEU A 278 -0.11 -24.61 -15.94
N ASN A 279 -1.10 -25.41 -16.31
CA ASN A 279 -2.06 -25.04 -17.36
C ASN A 279 -2.91 -23.84 -16.93
N ASP A 280 -3.37 -23.74 -15.67
CA ASP A 280 -4.10 -22.56 -15.19
C ASP A 280 -3.27 -21.26 -15.30
N PHE A 281 -1.97 -21.35 -14.98
CA PHE A 281 -1.03 -20.24 -15.18
C PHE A 281 -0.88 -19.90 -16.67
N ALA A 282 -0.63 -20.91 -17.51
CA ALA A 282 -0.45 -20.73 -18.95
C ALA A 282 -1.69 -20.13 -19.61
N ASP A 283 -2.89 -20.62 -19.26
CA ASP A 283 -4.16 -20.12 -19.76
C ASP A 283 -4.44 -18.68 -19.31
N THR A 284 -4.05 -18.33 -18.08
CA THR A 284 -4.17 -16.94 -17.60
C THR A 284 -3.23 -16.00 -18.34
N LEU A 285 -1.96 -16.39 -18.50
CA LEU A 285 -0.96 -15.62 -19.26
C LEU A 285 -1.33 -15.51 -20.75
N GLY A 286 -1.94 -16.55 -21.33
CA GLY A 286 -2.41 -16.55 -22.71
C GLY A 286 -3.59 -15.60 -22.97
N ARG A 287 -4.38 -15.29 -21.93
CA ARG A 287 -5.48 -14.32 -22.01
C ARG A 287 -5.03 -12.87 -21.92
N THR A 288 -3.89 -12.60 -21.30
CA THR A 288 -3.29 -11.26 -21.22
C THR A 288 -2.56 -10.94 -22.53
N GLY A 289 -3.33 -10.74 -23.59
CA GLY A 289 -2.88 -10.29 -24.91
C GLY A 289 -2.56 -8.80 -24.95
#